data_AF-A0A9X3K2T7-F1
#
_entry.id   AF-A0A9X3K2T7-F1
#
_cell.length_a   1.000
_cell.length_b   1.000
_cell.length_c   1.000
_cell.angle_alpha   90.00
_cell.angle_beta   90.00
_cell.angle_gamma   90.00
#
_symmetry.space_group_name_H-M   'P 1'
#
loop_
_entity.id
_entity.type
_entity.pdbx_description
1 polymer ?
#
loop_
_entity_poly.entity_id
_entity_poly.type
_entity_poly.pdbx_seq_one_letter_code
_entity_poly.pdbx_strand_id
1 'polypeptide(L)'
;MFSDGGARYPQRSGPKATIKIGSKIQSLSESFADDSPQIDFGDGSLLIYSHLYSLPEGETVEPYPVAKIEAWDWSKANIRVESQGTAKRTDSVQRTVIEALLTDPDPYDVIFDDDGKGEIADVVALRITDSVVSATLFHCKYSGADKPGARLSDLYEVCGQAQKSARWRDRPNRMLQHMLKREQKRRDRGLSSRIETGSAAAIKKLKAGWQDYRFEYDVRIVQPGLSRKAIGEEGLHLLAGVETYLLETRGMRLRVIGSD
;
A
#
# COMPACT_ATOMS: atom_id res chain seq x y z
N MET A 1 -29.25 11.93 10.09
CA MET A 1 -30.50 12.63 10.45
C MET A 1 -30.35 14.00 9.83
N PHE A 2 -31.01 14.24 8.71
CA PHE A 2 -30.93 15.51 7.99
C PHE A 2 -31.87 16.49 8.68
N SER A 3 -31.35 17.63 9.11
CA SER A 3 -32.13 18.78 9.58
C SER A 3 -31.58 20.02 8.86
N ASP A 4 -32.37 21.08 8.76
CA ASP A 4 -32.24 22.29 7.92
C ASP A 4 -30.95 23.14 8.09
N GLY A 5 -29.77 22.52 8.02
CA GLY A 5 -28.47 23.19 8.20
C GLY A 5 -27.23 22.32 7.95
N GLY A 6 -27.34 21.13 7.36
CA GLY A 6 -26.20 20.31 6.93
C GLY A 6 -26.18 18.88 7.49
N ALA A 7 -25.17 18.11 7.07
CA ALA A 7 -24.95 16.75 7.54
C ALA A 7 -24.49 16.75 9.01
N ARG A 8 -25.08 15.88 9.83
CA ARG A 8 -24.68 15.68 11.24
C ARG A 8 -24.07 14.29 11.40
N TYR A 9 -22.96 14.23 12.15
CA TYR A 9 -22.19 13.01 12.37
C TYR A 9 -22.23 12.56 13.84
N PRO A 10 -23.41 12.19 14.39
CA PRO A 10 -23.51 11.80 15.79
C PRO A 10 -22.79 10.47 16.04
N GLN A 11 -21.97 10.42 17.09
CA GLN A 11 -21.39 9.16 17.55
C GLN A 11 -22.51 8.20 18.01
N ARG A 12 -22.57 7.01 17.40
CA ARG A 12 -23.60 6.00 17.68
C ARG A 12 -23.30 5.13 18.89
N SER A 13 -22.02 4.79 19.11
CA SER A 13 -21.60 3.91 20.21
C SER A 13 -20.11 4.12 20.52
N GLY A 14 -19.62 3.51 21.61
CA GLY A 14 -18.21 3.49 22.00
C GLY A 14 -17.72 4.70 22.82
N PRO A 15 -16.43 4.75 23.17
CA PRO A 15 -15.82 5.85 23.93
C PRO A 15 -15.87 7.15 23.16
N LYS A 16 -16.07 8.30 23.84
CA LYS A 16 -16.09 9.62 23.20
C LYS A 16 -14.82 9.85 22.36
N ALA A 17 -15.00 10.04 21.06
CA ALA A 17 -13.90 10.30 20.14
C ALA A 17 -13.63 11.81 20.04
N THR A 18 -12.37 12.21 20.18
CA THR A 18 -11.91 13.60 20.01
C THR A 18 -10.77 13.67 19.01
N ILE A 19 -10.61 14.83 18.38
CA ILE A 19 -9.51 15.12 17.47
C ILE A 19 -8.77 16.37 17.95
N LYS A 20 -7.44 16.35 17.79
CA LYS A 20 -6.57 17.48 18.09
C LYS A 20 -5.93 18.00 16.80
N ILE A 21 -6.26 19.24 16.43
CA ILE A 21 -5.68 19.93 15.27
C ILE A 21 -4.95 21.17 15.81
N GLY A 22 -3.61 21.14 15.79
CA GLY A 22 -2.80 22.16 16.46
C GLY A 22 -3.05 22.18 17.97
N SER A 23 -3.51 23.32 18.51
CA SER A 23 -3.89 23.48 19.92
C SER A 23 -5.37 23.21 20.20
N LYS A 24 -6.24 23.16 19.18
CA LYS A 24 -7.70 22.94 19.35
C LYS A 24 -7.98 21.46 19.57
N ILE A 25 -8.77 21.15 20.60
CA ILE A 25 -9.35 19.82 20.84
C ILE A 25 -10.86 19.97 20.68
N GLN A 26 -11.48 19.14 19.86
CA GLN A 26 -12.92 19.09 19.66
C GLN A 26 -13.42 17.66 19.53
N SER A 27 -14.72 17.43 19.67
CA SER A 27 -15.28 16.10 19.39
C SER A 27 -15.11 15.76 17.91
N LEU A 28 -14.99 14.47 17.61
CA LEU A 28 -14.91 14.02 16.22
C LEU A 28 -16.16 14.42 15.42
N SER A 29 -17.34 14.39 16.07
CA SER A 29 -18.60 14.84 15.49
C SER A 29 -18.60 16.32 15.10
N GLU A 30 -18.08 17.20 15.97
CA GLU A 30 -17.94 18.63 15.64
C GLU A 30 -16.93 18.83 14.53
N SER A 31 -15.81 18.09 14.56
CA SER A 31 -14.81 18.19 13.49
C SER A 31 -15.34 17.78 12.12
N PHE A 32 -16.18 16.75 12.06
CA PHE A 32 -16.83 16.34 10.81
C PHE A 32 -17.93 17.30 10.37
N ALA A 33 -18.56 18.02 11.30
CA ALA A 33 -19.49 19.09 10.95
C ALA A 33 -18.76 20.29 10.32
N ASP A 34 -17.58 20.65 10.84
CA ASP A 34 -16.73 21.70 10.29
C ASP A 34 -16.11 21.29 8.93
N ASP A 35 -15.62 20.05 8.83
CA ASP A 35 -14.97 19.48 7.65
C ASP A 35 -15.47 18.06 7.41
N SER A 36 -16.47 17.93 6.53
CA SER A 36 -17.17 16.67 6.30
C SER A 36 -16.23 15.61 5.72
N PRO A 37 -16.18 14.40 6.31
CA PRO A 37 -15.35 13.34 5.79
C PRO A 37 -15.82 12.94 4.40
N GLN A 38 -14.87 12.79 3.50
CA GLN A 38 -15.07 12.06 2.26
C GLN A 38 -14.94 10.56 2.55
N ILE A 39 -15.90 9.76 2.08
CA ILE A 39 -15.86 8.31 2.19
C ILE A 39 -15.81 7.73 0.77
N ASP A 40 -14.68 7.11 0.46
CA ASP A 40 -14.51 6.32 -0.76
C ASP A 40 -14.88 4.86 -0.44
N PHE A 41 -15.86 4.31 -1.15
CA PHE A 41 -16.30 2.92 -0.97
C PHE A 41 -15.52 1.96 -1.88
N GLY A 42 -15.53 0.67 -1.52
CA GLY A 42 -14.83 -0.37 -2.27
C GLY A 42 -15.40 -0.66 -3.66
N ASP A 43 -16.61 -0.16 -3.95
CA ASP A 43 -17.28 -0.24 -5.26
C ASP A 43 -17.01 1.01 -6.13
N GLY A 44 -16.15 1.92 -5.67
CA GLY A 44 -15.83 3.18 -6.37
C GLY A 44 -16.85 4.30 -6.17
N SER A 45 -17.94 4.06 -5.42
CA SER A 45 -18.85 5.13 -5.04
C SER A 45 -18.21 6.07 -4.02
N LEU A 46 -18.69 7.31 -4.00
CA LEU A 46 -18.12 8.41 -3.25
C LEU A 46 -19.22 9.12 -2.45
N LEU A 47 -19.11 9.13 -1.11
CA LEU A 47 -20.00 9.93 -0.27
C LEU A 47 -19.30 11.21 0.18
N ILE A 48 -19.88 12.34 -0.25
CA ILE A 48 -19.50 13.69 0.17
C ILE A 48 -20.74 14.33 0.79
N TYR A 49 -20.64 14.78 2.04
CA TYR A 49 -21.77 15.29 2.83
C TYR A 49 -22.97 14.31 2.85
N SER A 50 -24.03 14.65 2.14
CA SER A 50 -25.27 13.89 2.00
C SER A 50 -25.48 13.32 0.60
N HIS A 51 -24.50 13.51 -0.29
CA HIS A 51 -24.56 13.08 -1.67
C HIS A 51 -23.70 11.84 -1.84
N LEU A 52 -24.38 10.72 -2.11
CA LEU A 52 -23.73 9.53 -2.63
C LEU A 52 -23.62 9.68 -4.14
N TYR A 53 -22.40 9.86 -4.62
CA TYR A 53 -22.06 9.74 -6.03
C TYR A 53 -21.84 8.26 -6.33
N SER A 54 -22.89 7.60 -6.80
CA SER A 54 -22.78 6.28 -7.41
C SER A 54 -22.21 6.38 -8.82
N LEU A 55 -21.60 5.29 -9.28
CA LEU A 55 -21.21 5.16 -10.68
C LEU A 55 -22.47 5.32 -11.58
N PRO A 56 -22.37 5.99 -12.75
CA PRO A 56 -23.51 6.17 -13.66
C PRO A 56 -24.16 4.83 -14.02
N GLU A 57 -25.49 4.78 -14.01
CA GLU A 57 -26.22 3.59 -14.46
C GLU A 57 -25.88 3.29 -15.94
N GLY A 58 -25.39 2.07 -16.20
CA GLY A 58 -25.02 1.62 -17.54
C GLY A 58 -23.55 1.79 -17.92
N GLU A 59 -22.73 2.46 -17.09
CA GLU A 59 -21.27 2.41 -17.22
C GLU A 59 -20.72 1.23 -16.42
N THR A 60 -20.25 0.20 -17.13
CA THR A 60 -19.48 -0.88 -16.51
C THR A 60 -18.02 -0.46 -16.43
N VAL A 61 -17.50 -0.31 -15.21
CA VAL A 61 -16.05 -0.26 -15.01
C VAL A 61 -15.50 -1.60 -15.47
N GLU A 62 -14.56 -1.59 -16.41
CA GLU A 62 -13.95 -2.84 -16.87
C GLU A 62 -13.22 -3.51 -15.69
N PRO A 63 -13.48 -4.79 -15.40
CA PRO A 63 -12.82 -5.50 -14.32
C PRO A 63 -11.31 -5.58 -14.60
N TYR A 64 -10.50 -5.65 -13.54
CA TYR A 64 -9.05 -5.80 -13.69
C TYR A 64 -8.78 -7.06 -14.52
N PRO A 65 -8.02 -6.99 -15.63
CA PRO A 65 -7.83 -8.15 -16.48
C PRO A 65 -7.16 -9.29 -15.71
N VAL A 66 -7.80 -10.46 -15.64
CA VAL A 66 -7.24 -11.65 -14.96
C VAL A 66 -5.83 -11.99 -15.47
N ALA A 67 -5.58 -11.76 -16.76
CA ALA A 67 -4.28 -11.97 -17.40
C ALA A 67 -3.16 -11.05 -16.86
N LYS A 68 -3.50 -9.91 -16.23
CA LYS A 68 -2.53 -9.02 -15.56
C LYS A 68 -2.16 -9.51 -14.14
N ILE A 69 -2.88 -10.48 -13.58
CA ILE A 69 -2.51 -11.09 -12.29
C ILE A 69 -1.35 -12.05 -12.54
N GLU A 70 -0.21 -11.74 -11.95
CA GLU A 70 0.97 -12.58 -11.97
C GLU A 70 0.79 -13.74 -10.98
N ALA A 71 0.90 -14.97 -11.46
CA ALA A 71 0.85 -16.16 -10.62
C ALA A 71 2.29 -16.56 -10.25
N TRP A 72 2.62 -16.49 -8.96
CA TRP A 72 3.91 -16.93 -8.43
C TRP A 72 3.81 -18.33 -7.82
N ASP A 73 4.94 -19.03 -7.75
CA ASP A 73 5.06 -20.27 -6.98
C ASP A 73 5.34 -19.95 -5.51
N TRP A 74 4.38 -20.30 -4.65
CA TRP A 74 4.43 -20.10 -3.22
C TRP A 74 4.83 -21.35 -2.43
N SER A 75 5.26 -22.43 -3.10
CA SER A 75 5.56 -23.74 -2.48
C SER A 75 6.59 -23.68 -1.35
N LYS A 76 7.50 -22.70 -1.39
CA LYS A 76 8.55 -22.49 -0.38
C LYS A 76 8.14 -21.54 0.75
N ALA A 77 6.97 -20.90 0.64
CA ALA A 77 6.46 -19.95 1.61
C ALA A 77 5.31 -20.54 2.41
N ASN A 78 5.30 -20.29 3.71
CA ASN A 78 4.09 -20.38 4.50
C ASN A 78 3.24 -19.13 4.23
N ILE A 79 2.23 -19.26 3.36
CA ILE A 79 1.36 -18.13 2.97
C ILE A 79 0.56 -17.52 4.14
N ARG A 80 0.52 -18.18 5.31
CA ARG A 80 -0.08 -17.66 6.55
C ARG A 80 0.87 -16.73 7.32
N VAL A 81 2.10 -16.56 6.85
CA VAL A 81 3.14 -15.72 7.47
C VAL A 81 3.50 -14.58 6.54
N GLU A 82 3.10 -13.37 6.92
CA GLU A 82 3.34 -12.16 6.14
C GLU A 82 4.82 -11.74 6.14
N SER A 83 5.37 -11.43 7.32
CA SER A 83 6.66 -10.74 7.47
C SER A 83 7.84 -11.68 7.76
N GLN A 84 9.03 -11.33 7.27
CA GLN A 84 10.27 -12.04 7.62
C GLN A 84 10.78 -11.72 9.05
N GLY A 85 10.32 -10.61 9.65
CA GLY A 85 10.77 -10.13 10.95
C GLY A 85 12.28 -9.86 11.05
N THR A 86 12.77 -9.62 12.27
CA THR A 86 14.19 -9.34 12.51
C THR A 86 15.11 -10.54 12.34
N ALA A 87 14.57 -11.74 12.52
CA ALA A 87 15.28 -12.99 12.32
C ALA A 87 15.47 -13.35 10.83
N LYS A 88 14.83 -12.61 9.92
CA LYS A 88 14.83 -12.87 8.47
C LYS A 88 14.42 -14.32 8.16
N ARG A 89 13.28 -14.74 8.71
CA ARG A 89 12.76 -16.10 8.45
C ARG A 89 12.61 -16.32 6.94
N THR A 90 12.93 -17.52 6.50
CA THR A 90 13.06 -17.84 5.08
C THR A 90 11.73 -18.18 4.40
N ASP A 91 10.69 -18.46 5.19
CA ASP A 91 9.41 -19.04 4.74
C ASP A 91 8.23 -18.04 4.78
N SER A 92 8.48 -16.73 4.78
CA SER A 92 7.41 -15.71 4.75
C SER A 92 7.11 -15.21 3.34
N VAL A 93 5.92 -14.61 3.17
CA VAL A 93 5.51 -13.94 1.93
C VAL A 93 6.49 -12.82 1.58
N GLN A 94 6.78 -11.94 2.53
CA GLN A 94 7.71 -10.83 2.35
C GLN A 94 9.12 -11.32 1.98
N ARG A 95 9.59 -12.43 2.57
CA ARG A 95 10.91 -12.99 2.23
C ARG A 95 10.94 -13.48 0.79
N THR A 96 9.89 -14.15 0.33
CA THR A 96 9.76 -14.62 -1.06
C THR A 96 9.85 -13.45 -2.04
N VAL A 97 9.21 -12.33 -1.72
CA VAL A 97 9.33 -11.08 -2.50
C VAL A 97 10.77 -10.58 -2.50
N ILE A 98 11.42 -10.48 -1.34
CA ILE A 98 12.81 -10.02 -1.26
C ILE A 98 13.75 -10.92 -2.07
N GLU A 99 13.58 -12.23 -2.03
CA GLU A 99 14.39 -13.17 -2.81
C GLU A 99 14.17 -13.05 -4.32
N ALA A 100 12.92 -12.83 -4.75
CA ALA A 100 12.62 -12.52 -6.14
C ALA A 100 13.31 -11.22 -6.59
N LEU A 101 13.31 -10.17 -5.75
CA LEU A 101 13.98 -8.90 -6.05
C LEU A 101 15.51 -9.01 -6.07
N LEU A 102 16.08 -9.83 -5.19
CA LEU A 102 17.53 -10.10 -5.14
C LEU A 102 18.04 -10.87 -6.37
N THR A 103 17.16 -11.60 -7.04
CA THR A 103 17.48 -12.44 -8.21
C THR A 103 16.91 -11.88 -9.51
N ASP A 104 16.35 -10.65 -9.47
CA ASP A 104 15.84 -9.96 -10.65
C ASP A 104 16.99 -9.74 -11.66
N PRO A 105 16.79 -10.06 -12.95
CA PRO A 105 17.81 -9.86 -13.99
C PRO A 105 18.21 -8.38 -14.16
N ASP A 106 17.34 -7.44 -13.80
CA ASP A 106 17.64 -6.01 -13.71
C ASP A 106 17.79 -5.64 -12.22
N PRO A 107 19.02 -5.67 -11.67
CA PRO A 107 19.24 -5.60 -10.23
C PRO A 107 18.78 -4.26 -9.64
N TYR A 108 18.24 -4.31 -8.43
CA TYR A 108 17.88 -3.13 -7.65
C TYR A 108 19.10 -2.55 -6.92
N ASP A 109 19.27 -1.23 -6.95
CA ASP A 109 20.31 -0.52 -6.18
C ASP A 109 20.03 -0.53 -4.69
N VAL A 110 18.75 -0.50 -4.32
CA VAL A 110 18.30 -0.56 -2.92
C VAL A 110 17.09 -1.47 -2.80
N ILE A 111 17.15 -2.42 -1.88
CA ILE A 111 16.00 -3.20 -1.40
C ILE A 111 15.90 -2.95 0.10
N PHE A 112 14.74 -2.47 0.54
CA PHE A 112 14.52 -2.01 1.90
C PHE A 112 13.29 -2.68 2.53
N ASP A 113 13.51 -3.45 3.59
CA ASP A 113 12.50 -4.02 4.49
C ASP A 113 11.92 -2.90 5.37
N ASP A 114 10.77 -2.34 4.96
CA ASP A 114 10.11 -1.26 5.70
C ASP A 114 8.97 -1.74 6.61
N ASP A 115 8.72 -3.05 6.67
CA ASP A 115 7.64 -3.65 7.47
C ASP A 115 7.59 -3.12 8.91
N GLY A 116 6.35 -2.86 9.33
CA GLY A 116 5.91 -2.50 10.66
C GLY A 116 5.32 -1.10 10.72
N LYS A 117 4.52 -0.84 11.77
CA LYS A 117 3.73 0.38 11.98
C LYS A 117 4.29 1.66 11.34
N GLY A 118 3.48 2.27 10.48
CA GLY A 118 3.77 3.55 9.83
C GLY A 118 4.78 3.47 8.70
N GLU A 119 4.90 2.30 8.07
CA GLU A 119 5.70 2.06 6.87
C GLU A 119 5.24 2.87 5.64
N ILE A 120 6.09 2.84 4.62
CA ILE A 120 5.83 3.25 3.24
C ILE A 120 5.05 2.15 2.54
N ALA A 121 5.59 0.93 2.61
CA ALA A 121 5.08 -0.35 2.14
C ALA A 121 5.84 -1.46 2.91
N ASP A 122 5.55 -2.74 2.73
CA ASP A 122 6.31 -3.81 3.39
C ASP A 122 7.75 -3.91 2.86
N VAL A 123 7.91 -3.73 1.54
CA VAL A 123 9.22 -3.67 0.88
C VAL A 123 9.25 -2.49 -0.09
N VAL A 124 10.32 -1.70 -0.05
CA VAL A 124 10.61 -0.62 -0.99
C VAL A 124 11.84 -0.97 -1.80
N ALA A 125 11.70 -1.04 -3.12
CA ALA A 125 12.79 -1.35 -4.04
C ALA A 125 13.06 -0.15 -4.95
N LEU A 126 14.33 0.26 -5.08
CA LEU A 126 14.75 1.41 -5.89
C LEU A 126 15.74 0.96 -6.97
N ARG A 127 15.47 1.38 -8.21
CA ARG A 127 16.48 1.43 -9.28
C ARG A 127 16.83 2.89 -9.55
N ILE A 128 18.12 3.18 -9.67
CA ILE A 128 18.67 4.53 -9.75
C ILE A 128 19.51 4.61 -11.02
N THR A 129 19.07 5.45 -11.95
CA THR A 129 19.82 5.84 -13.13
C THR A 129 20.34 7.26 -12.95
N ASP A 130 21.04 7.80 -13.95
CA ASP A 130 21.61 9.17 -13.87
C ASP A 130 20.57 10.28 -13.67
N SER A 131 19.29 10.05 -14.03
CA SER A 131 18.24 11.07 -13.97
C SER A 131 16.89 10.58 -13.47
N VAL A 132 16.71 9.27 -13.28
CA VAL A 132 15.44 8.68 -12.84
C VAL A 132 15.66 7.74 -11.66
N VAL A 133 14.81 7.85 -10.66
CA VAL A 133 14.66 6.87 -9.58
C VAL A 133 13.32 6.17 -9.76
N SER A 134 13.36 4.88 -10.08
CA SER A 134 12.17 4.03 -10.15
C SER A 134 11.97 3.36 -8.79
N ALA A 135 10.94 3.79 -8.06
CA ALA A 135 10.57 3.23 -6.76
C ALA A 135 9.38 2.28 -6.90
N THR A 136 9.55 1.02 -6.51
CA THR A 136 8.45 0.04 -6.45
C THR A 136 8.08 -0.23 -5.00
N LEU A 137 6.78 -0.07 -4.69
CA LEU A 137 6.20 -0.24 -3.37
C LEU A 137 5.44 -1.57 -3.30
N PHE A 138 5.95 -2.54 -2.54
CA PHE A 138 5.34 -3.86 -2.39
C PHE A 138 4.53 -3.93 -1.10
N HIS A 139 3.24 -4.17 -1.22
CA HIS A 139 2.34 -4.42 -0.09
C HIS A 139 2.06 -5.92 0.00
N CYS A 140 2.59 -6.56 1.03
CA CYS A 140 2.51 -7.99 1.27
C CYS A 140 1.40 -8.27 2.27
N LYS A 141 0.61 -9.30 2.00
CA LYS A 141 -0.42 -9.75 2.95
C LYS A 141 -0.41 -11.27 3.07
N TYR A 142 -0.59 -11.78 4.27
CA TYR A 142 -0.81 -13.22 4.44
C TYR A 142 -2.18 -13.64 3.88
N SER A 143 -2.30 -14.91 3.50
CA SER A 143 -3.58 -15.51 3.13
C SER A 143 -4.43 -15.74 4.36
N GLY A 144 -5.74 -15.51 4.30
CA GLY A 144 -6.69 -15.83 5.37
C GLY A 144 -6.91 -17.33 5.62
N ALA A 145 -6.45 -18.22 4.73
CA ALA A 145 -6.62 -19.66 4.83
C ALA A 145 -5.39 -20.43 4.30
N ASP A 146 -5.33 -21.73 4.53
CA ASP A 146 -4.17 -22.55 4.12
C ASP A 146 -4.10 -22.80 2.61
N LYS A 147 -5.20 -22.53 1.89
CA LYS A 147 -5.29 -22.68 0.44
C LYS A 147 -5.66 -21.36 -0.24
N PRO A 148 -5.02 -21.02 -1.38
CA PRO A 148 -5.44 -19.91 -2.21
C PRO A 148 -6.90 -20.05 -2.65
N GLY A 149 -7.56 -18.90 -2.88
CA GLY A 149 -8.96 -18.81 -3.25
C GLY A 149 -9.32 -17.36 -3.63
N ALA A 150 -10.59 -17.00 -3.49
CA ALA A 150 -11.11 -15.69 -3.91
C ALA A 150 -11.68 -14.87 -2.74
N ARG A 151 -11.07 -14.97 -1.55
CA ARG A 151 -11.57 -14.28 -0.35
C ARG A 151 -11.35 -12.79 -0.49
N LEU A 152 -12.44 -12.03 -0.61
CA LEU A 152 -12.38 -10.58 -0.74
C LEU A 152 -11.77 -9.88 0.49
N SER A 153 -11.94 -10.45 1.68
CA SER A 153 -11.30 -9.99 2.92
C SER A 153 -9.78 -9.93 2.82
N ASP A 154 -9.17 -10.87 2.09
CA ASP A 154 -7.71 -10.94 1.89
C ASP A 154 -7.22 -9.80 0.97
N LEU A 155 -8.12 -9.16 0.20
CA LEU A 155 -7.83 -8.07 -0.73
C LEU A 155 -8.08 -6.69 -0.13
N TYR A 156 -9.14 -6.49 0.66
CA TYR A 156 -9.52 -5.14 1.13
C TYR A 156 -8.39 -4.41 1.86
N GLU A 157 -7.70 -5.08 2.78
CA GLU A 157 -6.63 -4.45 3.57
C GLU A 157 -5.45 -4.04 2.68
N VAL A 158 -4.98 -4.96 1.83
CA VAL A 158 -3.81 -4.73 0.96
C VAL A 158 -4.12 -3.71 -0.15
N CYS A 159 -5.36 -3.69 -0.65
CA CYS A 159 -5.85 -2.66 -1.57
C CYS A 159 -5.83 -1.27 -0.92
N GLY A 160 -6.31 -1.17 0.32
CA GLY A 160 -6.28 0.08 1.08
C GLY A 160 -4.84 0.54 1.39
N GLN A 161 -3.92 -0.37 1.68
CA GLN A 161 -2.49 -0.04 1.85
C GLN A 161 -1.88 0.48 0.53
N ALA A 162 -2.17 -0.19 -0.60
CA ALA A 162 -1.74 0.23 -1.92
C ALA A 162 -2.18 1.66 -2.24
N GLN A 163 -3.47 1.98 -2.10
CA GLN A 163 -4.00 3.34 -2.33
C GLN A 163 -3.37 4.37 -1.38
N LYS A 164 -3.27 4.08 -0.08
CA LYS A 164 -2.69 5.01 0.91
C LYS A 164 -1.22 5.32 0.65
N SER A 165 -0.48 4.36 0.09
CA SER A 165 0.95 4.53 -0.20
C SER A 165 1.22 5.58 -1.28
N ALA A 166 0.23 5.87 -2.13
CA ALA A 166 0.36 6.81 -3.23
C ALA A 166 0.75 8.24 -2.80
N ARG A 167 0.48 8.61 -1.53
CA ARG A 167 0.92 9.89 -0.92
C ARG A 167 2.44 10.09 -0.88
N TRP A 168 3.23 9.02 -1.00
CA TRP A 168 4.69 9.08 -0.94
C TRP A 168 5.30 9.62 -2.23
N ARG A 169 4.57 9.51 -3.35
CA ARG A 169 4.97 10.02 -4.65
C ARG A 169 5.37 11.50 -4.61
N ASP A 170 4.57 12.32 -3.94
CA ASP A 170 4.77 13.77 -3.88
C ASP A 170 5.83 14.18 -2.84
N ARG A 171 6.46 13.20 -2.17
CA ARG A 171 7.30 13.43 -1.00
C ARG A 171 8.58 12.58 -1.02
N PRO A 172 9.34 12.50 -2.14
CA PRO A 172 10.52 11.62 -2.27
C PRO A 172 11.58 11.90 -1.19
N ASN A 173 11.88 13.17 -0.92
CA ASN A 173 12.82 13.54 0.15
C ASN A 173 12.36 13.05 1.54
N ARG A 174 11.04 13.12 1.84
CA ARG A 174 10.49 12.62 3.11
C ARG A 174 10.52 11.09 3.14
N MET A 175 10.26 10.41 2.02
CA MET A 175 10.36 8.96 1.90
C MET A 175 11.79 8.48 2.22
N LEU A 176 12.80 9.05 1.55
CA LEU A 176 14.20 8.71 1.79
C LEU A 176 14.63 9.04 3.23
N GLN A 177 14.19 10.18 3.79
CA GLN A 177 14.41 10.48 5.20
C GLN A 177 13.76 9.45 6.14
N HIS A 178 12.56 8.98 5.78
CA HIS A 178 11.82 7.99 6.56
C HIS A 178 12.57 6.65 6.59
N MET A 179 13.03 6.16 5.44
CA MET A 179 13.86 4.95 5.32
C MET A 179 15.11 5.05 6.23
N LEU A 180 15.86 6.16 6.13
CA LEU A 180 17.06 6.38 6.95
C LEU A 180 16.76 6.40 8.45
N LYS A 181 15.67 7.06 8.86
CA LYS A 181 15.25 7.11 10.27
C LYS A 181 14.87 5.72 10.80
N ARG A 182 14.22 4.90 9.97
CA ARG A 182 13.79 3.54 10.36
C ARG A 182 14.97 2.58 10.41
N GLU A 183 15.92 2.69 9.51
CA GLU A 183 17.19 1.95 9.58
C GLU A 183 17.96 2.31 10.84
N GLN A 184 18.18 3.61 11.11
CA GLN A 184 18.91 4.06 12.29
C GLN A 184 18.27 3.52 13.57
N LYS A 185 16.94 3.65 13.72
CA LYS A 185 16.21 3.11 14.88
C LYS A 185 16.36 1.60 15.06
N ARG A 186 16.48 0.82 13.98
CA ARG A 186 16.68 -0.63 14.04
C ARG A 186 18.11 -0.96 14.48
N ARG A 187 19.10 -0.23 13.94
CA ARG A 187 20.51 -0.35 14.32
C ARG A 187 20.79 0.07 15.75
N ASP A 188 20.18 1.15 16.24
CA ASP A 188 20.33 1.63 17.62
C ASP A 188 19.86 0.59 18.65
N ARG A 189 18.96 -0.32 18.24
CA ARG A 189 18.49 -1.44 19.07
C ARG A 189 19.36 -2.71 18.95
N GLY A 190 20.47 -2.66 18.21
CA GLY A 190 21.33 -3.81 17.94
C GLY A 190 20.69 -4.87 17.04
N LEU A 191 19.64 -4.52 16.29
CA LEU A 191 18.93 -5.45 15.41
C LEU A 191 19.51 -5.48 13.99
N SER A 192 19.15 -6.51 13.24
CA SER A 192 19.48 -6.67 11.82
C SER A 192 19.05 -5.46 10.98
N SER A 193 19.80 -5.17 9.91
CA SER A 193 19.49 -4.08 8.99
C SER A 193 18.14 -4.26 8.31
N ARG A 194 17.48 -3.15 7.99
CA ARG A 194 16.37 -3.07 7.04
C ARG A 194 16.85 -3.08 5.58
N ILE A 195 18.13 -2.82 5.34
CA ILE A 195 18.69 -2.75 3.99
C ILE A 195 19.13 -4.16 3.60
N GLU A 196 18.43 -4.76 2.63
CA GLU A 196 18.77 -6.06 2.03
C GLU A 196 19.79 -5.90 0.90
N THR A 197 19.70 -4.78 0.16
CA THR A 197 20.63 -4.40 -0.91
C THR A 197 20.92 -2.90 -0.84
N GLY A 198 22.16 -2.51 -1.15
CA GLY A 198 22.61 -1.13 -1.08
C GLY A 198 23.15 -0.74 0.31
N SER A 199 23.09 0.54 0.65
CA SER A 199 23.59 1.03 1.94
C SER A 199 22.89 2.31 2.42
N ALA A 200 22.94 2.56 3.73
CA ALA A 200 22.42 3.80 4.30
C ALA A 200 23.19 5.03 3.77
N ALA A 201 24.47 4.87 3.41
CA ALA A 201 25.26 5.92 2.78
C ALA A 201 24.76 6.24 1.37
N ALA A 202 24.43 5.22 0.57
CA ALA A 202 23.83 5.40 -0.76
C ALA A 202 22.48 6.12 -0.68
N ILE A 203 21.60 5.72 0.25
CA ILE A 203 20.30 6.40 0.47
C ILE A 203 20.51 7.84 0.93
N LYS A 204 21.50 8.12 1.80
CA LYS A 204 21.86 9.50 2.19
C LYS A 204 22.33 10.33 0.99
N LYS A 205 23.18 9.76 0.12
CA LYS A 205 23.66 10.42 -1.10
C LYS A 205 22.49 10.73 -2.04
N LEU A 206 21.64 9.75 -2.32
CA LEU A 206 20.44 9.94 -3.14
C LEU A 206 19.54 11.03 -2.55
N LYS A 207 19.33 11.02 -1.23
CA LYS A 207 18.55 12.04 -0.54
C LYS A 207 19.17 13.44 -0.65
N ALA A 208 20.49 13.56 -0.66
CA ALA A 208 21.15 14.86 -0.77
C ALA A 208 20.90 15.52 -2.15
N GLY A 209 20.95 14.72 -3.22
CA GLY A 209 20.71 15.16 -4.61
C GLY A 209 19.32 14.86 -5.14
N TRP A 210 18.31 14.61 -4.29
CA TRP A 210 17.01 14.09 -4.74
C TRP A 210 16.31 14.96 -5.79
N GLN A 211 16.59 16.27 -5.81
CA GLN A 211 16.00 17.22 -6.76
C GLN A 211 16.52 17.05 -8.19
N ASP A 212 17.68 16.40 -8.33
CA ASP A 212 18.31 16.15 -9.63
C ASP A 212 17.68 14.95 -10.35
N TYR A 213 16.79 14.21 -9.68
CA TYR A 213 16.15 13.01 -10.20
C TYR A 213 14.65 13.22 -10.39
N ARG A 214 14.11 12.65 -11.48
CA ARG A 214 12.69 12.37 -11.61
C ARG A 214 12.36 11.08 -10.86
N PHE A 215 11.42 11.14 -9.93
CA PHE A 215 10.93 9.94 -9.24
C PHE A 215 9.70 9.36 -9.93
N GLU A 216 9.79 8.08 -10.25
CA GLU A 216 8.70 7.26 -10.79
C GLU A 216 8.32 6.21 -9.77
N TYR A 217 7.02 5.92 -9.68
CA TYR A 217 6.48 5.07 -8.63
C TYR A 217 5.54 4.03 -9.19
N ASP A 218 5.77 2.78 -8.81
CA ASP A 218 4.90 1.64 -9.12
C ASP A 218 4.46 0.97 -7.82
N VAL A 219 3.28 0.35 -7.83
CA VAL A 219 2.72 -0.37 -6.67
C VAL A 219 2.48 -1.82 -7.03
N ARG A 220 2.86 -2.72 -6.10
CA ARG A 220 2.67 -4.17 -6.19
C ARG A 220 1.81 -4.61 -5.00
N ILE A 221 0.68 -5.23 -5.30
CA ILE A 221 -0.09 -5.99 -4.31
C ILE A 221 0.42 -7.43 -4.36
N VAL A 222 0.82 -7.97 -3.23
CA VAL A 222 1.28 -9.36 -3.09
C VAL A 222 0.37 -10.07 -2.10
N GLN A 223 -0.52 -10.91 -2.63
CA GLN A 223 -1.47 -11.68 -1.84
C GLN A 223 -1.49 -13.14 -2.33
N PRO A 224 -0.65 -14.03 -1.77
CA PRO A 224 -0.60 -15.44 -2.16
C PRO A 224 -1.92 -16.18 -1.94
N GLY A 225 -2.77 -15.69 -1.04
CA GLY A 225 -4.11 -16.22 -0.82
C GLY A 225 -5.07 -16.01 -1.97
N LEU A 226 -4.77 -15.10 -2.90
CA LEU A 226 -5.54 -14.85 -4.11
C LEU A 226 -5.21 -15.89 -5.17
N SER A 227 -6.17 -16.68 -5.64
CA SER A 227 -5.99 -17.54 -6.80
C SER A 227 -6.52 -16.85 -8.05
N ARG A 228 -5.66 -16.76 -9.06
CA ARG A 228 -5.99 -16.20 -10.38
C ARG A 228 -7.11 -16.98 -11.08
N LYS A 229 -7.18 -18.31 -10.90
CA LYS A 229 -8.28 -19.14 -11.44
C LYS A 229 -9.60 -19.00 -10.70
N ALA A 230 -9.56 -18.65 -9.41
CA ALA A 230 -10.76 -18.60 -8.58
C ALA A 230 -11.36 -17.20 -8.45
N ILE A 231 -10.57 -16.14 -8.69
CA ILE A 231 -11.01 -14.76 -8.46
C ILE A 231 -12.30 -14.47 -9.24
N GLY A 232 -13.32 -14.03 -8.50
CA GLY A 232 -14.60 -13.62 -9.05
C GLY A 232 -14.61 -12.16 -9.47
N GLU A 233 -15.70 -11.76 -10.11
CA GLU A 233 -15.90 -10.41 -10.65
C GLU A 233 -15.71 -9.30 -9.59
N GLU A 234 -16.27 -9.49 -8.40
CA GLU A 234 -16.16 -8.53 -7.29
C GLU A 234 -14.71 -8.24 -6.90
N GLY A 235 -13.86 -9.27 -6.86
CA GLY A 235 -12.42 -9.10 -6.59
C GLY A 235 -11.70 -8.37 -7.71
N LEU A 236 -12.07 -8.62 -8.98
CA LEU A 236 -11.48 -7.96 -10.14
C LEU A 236 -11.89 -6.47 -10.21
N HIS A 237 -13.14 -6.15 -9.86
CA HIS A 237 -13.62 -4.76 -9.76
C HIS A 237 -12.91 -4.00 -8.64
N LEU A 238 -12.71 -4.63 -7.48
CA LEU A 238 -11.93 -4.02 -6.40
C LEU A 238 -10.50 -3.67 -6.87
N LEU A 239 -9.83 -4.60 -7.55
CA LEU A 239 -8.49 -4.36 -8.11
C LEU A 239 -8.49 -3.28 -9.19
N ALA A 240 -9.53 -3.22 -10.02
CA ALA A 240 -9.70 -2.18 -11.04
C ALA A 240 -9.82 -0.79 -10.39
N GLY A 241 -10.65 -0.64 -9.36
CA GLY A 241 -10.77 0.60 -8.61
C GLY A 241 -9.45 1.08 -8.01
N VAL A 242 -8.62 0.16 -7.51
CA VAL A 242 -7.27 0.49 -7.03
C VAL A 242 -6.35 0.91 -8.18
N GLU A 243 -6.35 0.20 -9.31
CA GLU A 243 -5.55 0.54 -10.49
C GLU A 243 -5.93 1.94 -11.02
N THR A 244 -7.23 2.19 -11.22
CA THR A 244 -7.75 3.48 -11.68
C THR A 244 -7.34 4.62 -10.76
N TYR A 245 -7.54 4.47 -9.44
CA TYR A 245 -7.11 5.47 -8.47
C TYR A 245 -5.61 5.75 -8.59
N LEU A 246 -4.76 4.71 -8.56
CA LEU A 246 -3.31 4.87 -8.60
C LEU A 246 -2.84 5.50 -9.93
N LEU A 247 -3.40 5.07 -11.05
CA LEU A 247 -2.98 5.51 -12.36
C LEU A 247 -3.47 6.93 -12.66
N GLU A 248 -4.76 7.22 -12.46
CA GLU A 248 -5.34 8.50 -12.84
C GLU A 248 -4.99 9.62 -11.87
N THR A 249 -4.96 9.34 -10.56
CA THR A 249 -4.70 10.40 -9.56
C THR A 249 -3.22 10.61 -9.28
N ARG A 250 -2.38 9.60 -9.53
CA ARG A 250 -0.95 9.60 -9.16
C ARG A 250 -0.02 9.08 -10.24
N GLY A 251 -0.49 8.59 -11.39
CA GLY A 251 0.39 8.08 -12.45
C GLY A 251 1.23 6.87 -12.00
N MET A 252 0.73 6.07 -11.06
CA MET A 252 1.42 4.91 -10.49
C MET A 252 0.81 3.62 -11.06
N ARG A 253 1.62 2.74 -11.63
CA ARG A 253 1.10 1.49 -12.22
C ARG A 253 0.93 0.43 -11.15
N LEU A 254 -0.23 -0.24 -11.17
CA LEU A 254 -0.50 -1.40 -10.33
C LEU A 254 -0.08 -2.70 -11.02
N ARG A 255 0.53 -3.61 -10.27
CA ARG A 255 0.53 -5.04 -10.60
C ARG A 255 0.10 -5.84 -9.39
N VAL A 256 -0.54 -6.97 -9.65
CA VAL A 256 -1.10 -7.86 -8.64
C VAL A 256 -0.42 -9.22 -8.78
N ILE A 257 0.10 -9.72 -7.67
CA ILE A 257 0.79 -11.00 -7.57
C ILE A 257 -0.03 -11.89 -6.64
N GLY A 258 -0.38 -13.08 -7.12
CA GLY A 258 -1.13 -14.09 -6.38
C GLY A 258 -0.63 -15.50 -6.68
N SER A 259 -1.49 -16.47 -6.42
CA SER A 259 -1.34 -17.87 -6.81
C SER A 259 -2.04 -18.14 -8.14
N ASP A 260 -1.67 -19.25 -8.79
CA ASP A 260 -2.39 -19.75 -9.97
C ASP A 260 -3.83 -20.16 -9.66
#